data_AF-A0A2E4WDM2-F1
#
_entry.id   AF-A0A2E4WDM2-F1
#
_cell.length_a   1.000
_cell.length_b   1.000
_cell.length_c   1.000
_cell.angle_alpha   90.00
_cell.angle_beta   90.00
_cell.angle_gamma   90.00
#
_symmetry.space_group_name_H-M   'P 1'
#
loop_
_entity.id
_entity.type
_entity.pdbx_description
1 polymer ?
#
loop_
_entity_poly.entity_id
_entity_poly.type
_entity_poly.pdbx_seq_one_letter_code
_entity_poly.pdbx_strand_id
1 'polypeptide(L)'
;MTSQEESRVFEDLVKEGNILVFNNDWKLVTVPRDEYNKQRWLKHNGERIYAEFKNGDKVQETFDPRIFNCYYYLEGEEIIVTTRAESSNDLCKCIVMNDFGTFRDMLLQEHFKGKEKEYMVKYFKQDMDKETAERVQVIQIPKKDKHGYDITVCYYIVDGIFMIDDKGTSYMLNTEYEDKKKKGSLDDCNRPANQVYTHEGTNDAYKQVDKKRWEFLCTVMKEDWGDQKVETELGVVTVNKTMQTIMAKIRYLMSPREDDYTTLDQIKRYPKLYRFVMDGINHGR
;
A
#
# COMPACT_ATOMS: atom_id res chain seq x y z
N MET A 1 0.55 0.38 57.21
CA MET A 1 -0.56 0.40 56.25
C MET A 1 -1.38 -0.84 56.48
N THR A 2 -2.68 -0.69 56.62
CA THR A 2 -3.61 -1.81 56.82
C THR A 2 -3.95 -2.45 55.48
N SER A 3 -4.27 -3.75 55.45
CA SER A 3 -4.61 -4.48 54.21
C SER A 3 -5.81 -3.87 53.45
N GLN A 4 -6.65 -3.08 54.12
CA GLN A 4 -7.75 -2.32 53.50
C GLN A 4 -7.27 -1.06 52.76
N GLU A 5 -6.16 -0.45 53.16
CA GLU A 5 -5.56 0.70 52.47
C GLU A 5 -4.82 0.27 51.20
N GLU A 6 -4.15 -0.88 51.21
CA GLU A 6 -3.54 -1.49 50.01
C GLU A 6 -4.61 -1.86 48.97
N SER A 7 -5.74 -2.42 49.42
CA SER A 7 -6.85 -2.78 48.52
C SER A 7 -7.50 -1.56 47.86
N ARG A 8 -7.58 -0.42 48.57
CA ARG A 8 -8.11 0.84 48.02
C ARG A 8 -7.18 1.48 46.99
N VAL A 9 -5.87 1.49 47.25
CA VAL A 9 -4.87 2.01 46.29
C VAL A 9 -4.88 1.18 45.01
N PHE A 10 -5.01 -0.15 45.11
CA PHE A 10 -5.14 -1.03 43.94
C PHE A 10 -6.48 -0.88 43.19
N GLU A 11 -7.60 -0.64 43.88
CA GLU A 11 -8.90 -0.40 43.23
C GLU A 11 -8.98 0.97 42.52
N ASP A 12 -8.37 2.01 43.09
CA ASP A 12 -8.33 3.33 42.46
C ASP A 12 -7.36 3.35 41.24
N LEU A 13 -6.31 2.53 41.26
CA LEU A 13 -5.45 2.27 40.09
C LEU A 13 -6.16 1.55 38.94
N VAL A 14 -7.19 0.75 39.23
CA VAL A 14 -8.05 0.13 38.21
C VAL A 14 -8.98 1.17 37.55
N LYS A 15 -9.32 2.26 38.25
CA LYS A 15 -10.23 3.31 37.76
C LYS A 15 -9.59 4.34 36.81
N GLU A 16 -8.27 4.52 36.81
CA GLU A 16 -7.60 5.56 35.99
C GLU A 16 -7.20 5.13 34.57
N GLY A 17 -7.61 3.94 34.11
CA GLY A 17 -7.42 3.54 32.69
C GLY A 17 -5.98 3.21 32.30
N ASN A 18 -5.04 3.15 33.25
CA ASN A 18 -3.64 2.74 33.05
C ASN A 18 -3.29 1.51 33.91
N ILE A 19 -2.17 0.85 33.61
CA ILE A 19 -1.57 -0.25 34.38
C ILE A 19 -0.24 0.25 34.94
N LEU A 20 0.03 0.04 36.23
CA LEU A 20 1.34 0.31 36.82
C LEU A 20 2.26 -0.89 36.65
N VAL A 21 3.49 -0.64 36.21
CA VAL A 21 4.50 -1.66 35.96
C VAL A 21 5.89 -1.16 36.37
N PHE A 22 6.81 -2.06 36.66
CA PHE A 22 8.22 -1.72 36.80
C PHE A 22 8.90 -1.84 35.43
N ASN A 23 9.64 -0.80 35.03
CA ASN A 23 10.47 -0.87 33.83
C ASN A 23 11.79 -1.64 34.11
N ASN A 24 12.63 -1.82 33.08
CA ASN A 24 13.92 -2.51 33.20
C ASN A 24 14.90 -1.87 34.21
N ASP A 25 14.69 -0.60 34.56
CA ASP A 25 15.49 0.13 35.56
C ASP A 25 14.87 0.05 36.97
N TRP A 26 13.89 -0.83 37.19
CA TRP A 26 13.12 -0.94 38.45
C TRP A 26 12.40 0.35 38.85
N LYS A 27 12.09 1.22 37.88
CA LYS A 27 11.27 2.41 38.10
C LYS A 27 9.81 2.09 37.87
N LEU A 28 8.96 2.56 38.77
CA LEU A 28 7.52 2.49 38.61
C LEU A 28 7.08 3.42 37.48
N VAL A 29 6.41 2.87 36.48
CA VAL A 29 5.87 3.60 35.32
C VAL A 29 4.42 3.19 35.06
N THR A 30 3.67 4.06 34.39
CA THR A 30 2.31 3.76 33.91
C THR A 30 2.34 3.38 32.44
N VAL A 31 1.52 2.40 32.06
CA VAL A 31 1.24 2.05 30.66
C VAL A 31 -0.26 2.12 30.37
N PRO A 32 -0.69 2.45 29.13
CA PRO A 32 -2.11 2.46 28.77
C PRO A 32 -2.77 1.10 29.00
N ARG A 33 -4.00 1.06 29.51
CA ARG A 33 -4.76 -0.20 29.71
C ARG A 33 -5.43 -0.66 28.42
N ASP A 34 -4.66 -0.85 27.36
CA ASP A 34 -5.12 -1.43 26.10
C ASP A 34 -5.03 -2.97 26.10
N GLU A 35 -5.56 -3.60 25.05
CA GLU A 35 -5.66 -5.07 24.99
C GLU A 35 -4.29 -5.76 24.97
N TYR A 36 -3.33 -5.15 24.28
CA TYR A 36 -1.95 -5.60 24.30
C TYR A 36 -1.34 -5.55 25.71
N ASN A 37 -1.42 -4.41 26.40
CA ASN A 37 -0.83 -4.26 27.73
C ASN A 37 -1.54 -5.13 28.77
N LYS A 38 -2.85 -5.36 28.63
CA LYS A 38 -3.58 -6.35 29.44
C LYS A 38 -3.00 -7.75 29.25
N GLN A 39 -2.79 -8.19 28.01
CA GLN A 39 -2.16 -9.50 27.76
C GLN A 39 -0.74 -9.54 28.34
N ARG A 40 0.12 -8.59 27.97
CA ARG A 40 1.53 -8.59 28.37
C ARG A 40 1.71 -8.53 29.88
N TRP A 41 1.10 -7.56 30.55
CA TRP A 41 1.40 -7.30 31.95
C TRP A 41 0.51 -8.08 32.92
N LEU A 42 -0.78 -8.28 32.61
CA LEU A 42 -1.70 -8.93 33.53
C LEU A 42 -1.75 -10.46 33.35
N LYS A 43 -1.52 -10.96 32.13
CA LYS A 43 -1.58 -12.39 31.82
C LYS A 43 -0.21 -13.03 31.66
N HIS A 44 0.73 -12.31 31.05
CA HIS A 44 2.10 -12.79 30.82
C HIS A 44 3.13 -12.19 31.79
N ASN A 45 2.70 -11.47 32.83
CA ASN A 45 3.57 -10.90 33.88
C ASN A 45 4.73 -10.05 33.36
N GLY A 46 4.53 -9.34 32.24
CA GLY A 46 5.52 -8.49 31.60
C GLY A 46 6.39 -9.18 30.57
N GLU A 47 6.36 -10.52 30.53
CA GLU A 47 7.06 -11.33 29.54
C GLU A 47 6.46 -11.20 28.15
N ARG A 48 7.25 -11.63 27.15
CA ARG A 48 6.77 -11.71 25.76
C ARG A 48 5.54 -12.59 25.66
N ILE A 49 4.58 -12.15 24.85
CA ILE A 49 3.34 -12.89 24.63
C ILE A 49 3.61 -14.08 23.71
N TYR A 50 3.18 -15.26 24.17
CA TYR A 50 3.10 -16.49 23.38
C TYR A 50 1.68 -17.04 23.50
N ALA A 51 1.04 -17.30 22.37
CA ALA A 51 -0.31 -17.86 22.34
C ALA A 51 -0.43 -18.91 21.24
N GLU A 52 -1.27 -19.92 21.50
CA GLU A 52 -1.65 -20.94 20.54
C GLU A 52 -3.17 -21.00 20.48
N PHE A 53 -3.72 -20.87 19.28
CA PHE A 53 -5.14 -21.02 19.02
C PHE A 53 -5.52 -22.50 19.00
N LYS A 54 -6.80 -22.80 19.23
CA LYS A 54 -7.31 -24.19 19.25
C LYS A 54 -7.07 -24.98 17.96
N ASN A 55 -6.91 -24.29 16.82
CA ASN A 55 -6.62 -24.90 15.52
C ASN A 55 -5.12 -25.14 15.28
N GLY A 56 -4.25 -24.85 16.26
CA GLY A 56 -2.80 -25.02 16.17
C GLY A 56 -2.04 -23.82 15.59
N ASP A 57 -2.74 -22.75 15.18
CA ASP A 57 -2.10 -21.50 14.77
C ASP A 57 -1.42 -20.84 15.99
N LYS A 58 -0.23 -20.26 15.80
CA LYS A 58 0.61 -19.74 16.90
C LYS A 58 0.92 -18.27 16.71
N VAL A 59 1.08 -17.58 17.83
CA VAL A 59 1.47 -16.18 17.89
C VAL A 59 2.61 -16.02 18.87
N GLN A 60 3.67 -15.35 18.42
CA GLN A 60 4.84 -15.07 19.22
C GLN A 60 5.23 -13.60 19.08
N GLU A 61 5.30 -12.89 20.19
CA GLU A 61 5.85 -11.54 20.20
C GLU A 61 7.35 -11.56 19.88
N THR A 62 7.78 -10.62 19.03
CA THR A 62 9.19 -10.43 18.66
C THR A 62 9.97 -9.75 19.79
N PHE A 63 11.22 -9.36 19.53
CA PHE A 63 11.97 -8.52 20.47
C PHE A 63 11.43 -7.11 20.55
N ASP A 64 10.84 -6.62 19.47
CA ASP A 64 10.19 -5.33 19.44
C ASP A 64 8.77 -5.46 20.02
N PRO A 65 8.44 -4.72 21.09
CA PRO A 65 7.12 -4.76 21.70
C PRO A 65 6.03 -4.50 20.65
N ARG A 66 4.90 -5.21 20.77
CA ARG A 66 3.72 -5.09 19.88
C ARG A 66 3.89 -5.64 18.46
N ILE A 67 5.07 -6.12 18.07
CA ILE A 67 5.30 -6.78 16.78
C ILE A 67 5.28 -8.29 17.03
N PHE A 68 4.51 -9.03 16.24
CA PHE A 68 4.30 -10.46 16.43
C PHE A 68 4.64 -11.23 15.16
N ASN A 69 5.26 -12.39 15.32
CA ASN A 69 5.29 -13.44 14.31
C ASN A 69 4.06 -14.33 14.52
N CYS A 70 3.24 -14.42 13.48
CA CYS A 70 2.06 -15.26 13.45
C CYS A 70 2.28 -16.42 12.49
N TYR A 71 2.08 -17.63 12.99
CA TYR A 71 2.28 -18.89 12.29
C TYR A 71 0.90 -19.52 12.08
N TYR A 72 0.53 -19.77 10.83
CA TYR A 72 -0.70 -20.49 10.53
C TYR A 72 -0.51 -21.43 9.37
N TYR A 73 -1.34 -22.48 9.34
CA TYR A 73 -1.27 -23.50 8.31
C TYR A 73 -2.34 -23.28 7.23
N LEU A 74 -1.91 -23.27 5.97
CA LEU A 74 -2.77 -23.25 4.79
C LEU A 74 -2.34 -24.39 3.87
N GLU A 75 -3.26 -25.28 3.51
CA GLU A 75 -3.01 -26.41 2.59
C GLU A 75 -1.80 -27.29 2.93
N GLY A 76 -1.42 -27.35 4.22
CA GLY A 76 -0.29 -28.14 4.69
C GLY A 76 1.05 -27.40 4.70
N GLU A 77 1.09 -26.14 4.25
CA GLU A 77 2.25 -25.26 4.35
C GLU A 77 2.13 -24.33 5.55
N GLU A 78 3.25 -24.12 6.26
CA GLU A 78 3.34 -23.13 7.33
C GLU A 78 3.65 -21.75 6.74
N ILE A 79 2.78 -20.79 7.00
CA ILE A 79 2.96 -19.41 6.59
C ILE A 79 3.27 -18.57 7.82
N ILE A 80 4.28 -17.72 7.67
CA ILE A 80 4.73 -16.81 8.72
C ILE A 80 4.44 -15.38 8.27
N VAL A 81 3.61 -14.68 9.04
CA VAL A 81 3.31 -13.26 8.82
C VAL A 81 3.75 -12.47 10.04
N THR A 82 4.61 -11.48 9.83
CA THR A 82 5.01 -10.54 10.89
C THR A 82 4.07 -9.34 10.88
N THR A 83 3.39 -9.09 11.99
CA THR A 83 2.43 -8.00 12.12
C THR A 83 3.11 -6.67 12.40
N ARG A 84 2.46 -5.56 12.03
CA ARG A 84 2.87 -4.21 12.46
C ARG A 84 2.43 -3.94 13.90
N ALA A 85 3.11 -3.02 14.58
CA ALA A 85 2.81 -2.64 15.97
C ALA A 85 1.37 -2.09 16.14
N GLU A 86 0.83 -1.43 15.11
CA GLU A 86 -0.54 -0.91 15.08
C GLU A 86 -1.61 -1.99 15.20
N SER A 87 -1.34 -3.20 14.71
CA SER A 87 -2.28 -4.33 14.71
C SER A 87 -2.29 -5.11 16.04
N SER A 88 -1.41 -4.75 16.98
CA SER A 88 -1.22 -5.47 18.25
C SER A 88 -2.47 -5.61 19.10
N ASN A 89 -3.26 -4.54 19.22
CA ASN A 89 -4.46 -4.56 20.06
C ASN A 89 -5.53 -5.49 19.51
N ASP A 90 -5.75 -5.48 18.19
CA ASP A 90 -6.76 -6.33 17.55
C ASP A 90 -6.32 -7.80 17.54
N LEU A 91 -5.02 -8.06 17.33
CA LEU A 91 -4.46 -9.40 17.50
C LEU A 91 -4.66 -9.93 18.94
N CYS A 92 -4.38 -9.12 19.95
CA CYS A 92 -4.58 -9.51 21.35
C CYS A 92 -6.06 -9.80 21.68
N LYS A 93 -7.01 -9.08 21.08
CA LYS A 93 -8.45 -9.42 21.18
C LYS A 93 -8.74 -10.79 20.58
N CYS A 94 -8.20 -11.07 19.39
CA CYS A 94 -8.38 -12.37 18.73
C CYS A 94 -7.86 -13.51 19.61
N ILE A 95 -6.69 -13.34 20.23
CA ILE A 95 -6.11 -14.31 21.18
C ILE A 95 -7.06 -14.56 22.37
N VAL A 96 -7.58 -13.49 22.98
CA VAL A 96 -8.47 -13.60 24.15
C VAL A 96 -9.79 -14.29 23.81
N MET A 97 -10.38 -13.93 22.67
CA MET A 97 -11.65 -14.46 22.20
C MET A 97 -11.50 -15.83 21.54
N ASN A 98 -10.26 -16.26 21.28
CA ASN A 98 -9.93 -17.41 20.44
C ASN A 98 -10.68 -17.36 19.09
N ASP A 99 -10.71 -16.17 18.49
CA ASP A 99 -11.38 -15.89 17.22
C ASP A 99 -10.40 -16.08 16.04
N PHE A 100 -10.45 -17.28 15.47
CA PHE A 100 -9.61 -17.70 14.36
C PHE A 100 -10.00 -17.04 13.02
N GLY A 101 -11.27 -16.68 12.84
CA GLY A 101 -11.73 -16.06 11.59
C GLY A 101 -11.14 -14.67 11.43
N THR A 102 -11.36 -13.83 12.44
CA THR A 102 -10.82 -12.45 12.47
C THR A 102 -9.29 -12.45 12.47
N PHE A 103 -8.66 -13.39 13.19
CA PHE A 103 -7.20 -13.57 13.17
C PHE A 103 -6.69 -13.81 11.74
N ARG A 104 -7.26 -14.76 11.01
CA ARG A 104 -6.85 -15.07 9.63
C ARG A 104 -7.08 -13.90 8.69
N ASP A 105 -8.25 -13.27 8.74
CA ASP A 105 -8.56 -12.10 7.90
C ASP A 105 -7.54 -10.97 8.12
N MET A 106 -7.15 -10.71 9.37
CA MET A 106 -6.14 -9.74 9.70
C MET A 106 -4.76 -10.10 9.14
N LEU A 107 -4.34 -11.37 9.24
CA LEU A 107 -3.06 -11.82 8.68
C LEU A 107 -3.02 -11.76 7.15
N LEU A 108 -4.13 -12.09 6.48
CA LEU A 108 -4.27 -11.93 5.04
C LEU A 108 -4.06 -10.49 4.62
N GLN A 109 -4.66 -9.54 5.36
CA GLN A 109 -4.49 -8.12 5.13
C GLN A 109 -3.05 -7.66 5.38
N GLU A 110 -2.40 -8.10 6.45
CA GLU A 110 -1.00 -7.75 6.74
C GLU A 110 -0.02 -8.31 5.69
N HIS A 111 -0.21 -9.55 5.26
CA HIS A 111 0.58 -10.14 4.18
C HIS A 111 0.40 -9.35 2.88
N PHE A 112 -0.85 -9.02 2.53
CA PHE A 112 -1.17 -8.23 1.36
C PHE A 112 -0.52 -6.84 1.40
N LYS A 113 -0.57 -6.14 2.54
CA LYS A 113 0.09 -4.84 2.74
C LYS A 113 1.60 -4.86 2.43
N GLY A 114 2.26 -6.00 2.64
CA GLY A 114 3.68 -6.19 2.32
C GLY A 114 3.94 -6.35 0.81
N LYS A 115 2.96 -6.85 0.06
CA LYS A 115 3.08 -7.25 -1.34
C LYS A 115 2.17 -6.48 -2.31
N GLU A 116 1.51 -5.40 -1.87
CA GLU A 116 0.51 -4.66 -2.67
C GLU A 116 0.98 -4.35 -4.10
N LYS A 117 2.25 -3.94 -4.25
CA LYS A 117 2.84 -3.59 -5.55
C LYS A 117 3.00 -4.81 -6.46
N GLU A 118 3.39 -5.94 -5.90
CA GLU A 118 3.52 -7.20 -6.64
C GLU A 118 2.15 -7.67 -7.13
N TYR A 119 1.13 -7.59 -6.27
CA TYR A 119 -0.24 -7.92 -6.65
C TYR A 119 -0.81 -6.97 -7.71
N MET A 120 -0.51 -5.66 -7.68
CA MET A 120 -0.92 -4.75 -8.76
C MET A 120 -0.28 -5.11 -10.09
N VAL A 121 1.01 -5.41 -10.08
CA VAL A 121 1.74 -5.83 -11.29
C VAL A 121 1.14 -7.13 -11.82
N LYS A 122 0.86 -8.10 -10.95
CA LYS A 122 0.22 -9.36 -11.30
C LYS A 122 -1.17 -9.11 -11.90
N TYR A 123 -2.00 -8.33 -11.23
CA TYR A 123 -3.35 -7.99 -11.66
C TYR A 123 -3.37 -7.43 -13.09
N PHE A 124 -2.56 -6.41 -13.39
CA PHE A 124 -2.54 -5.80 -14.73
C PHE A 124 -1.90 -6.68 -15.81
N LYS A 125 -1.00 -7.59 -15.44
CA LYS A 125 -0.29 -8.44 -16.41
C LYS A 125 -0.95 -9.80 -16.65
N GLN A 126 -1.71 -10.31 -15.68
CA GLN A 126 -2.19 -11.70 -15.67
C GLN A 126 -3.70 -11.81 -15.50
N ASP A 127 -4.30 -10.99 -14.64
CA ASP A 127 -5.71 -11.16 -14.26
C ASP A 127 -6.67 -10.34 -15.14
N MET A 128 -6.18 -9.31 -15.83
CA MET A 128 -6.96 -8.63 -16.87
C MET A 128 -7.02 -9.46 -18.15
N ASP A 129 -8.07 -9.25 -18.93
CA ASP A 129 -8.13 -9.79 -20.28
C ASP A 129 -6.95 -9.30 -21.12
N LYS A 130 -6.54 -10.12 -22.09
CA LYS A 130 -5.31 -9.91 -22.86
C LYS A 130 -5.30 -8.56 -23.59
N GLU A 131 -6.44 -8.12 -24.11
CA GLU A 131 -6.55 -6.86 -24.85
C GLU A 131 -6.32 -5.67 -23.92
N THR A 132 -6.94 -5.67 -22.74
CA THR A 132 -6.74 -4.64 -21.72
C THR A 132 -5.31 -4.67 -21.17
N ALA A 133 -4.72 -5.85 -20.98
CA ALA A 133 -3.37 -6.00 -20.45
C ALA A 133 -2.30 -5.44 -21.40
N GLU A 134 -2.46 -5.59 -22.71
CA GLU A 134 -1.54 -5.05 -23.72
C GLU A 134 -1.52 -3.52 -23.76
N ARG A 135 -2.58 -2.87 -23.28
CA ARG A 135 -2.71 -1.40 -23.19
C ARG A 135 -2.00 -0.80 -21.98
N VAL A 136 -1.70 -1.61 -20.95
CA VAL A 136 -1.14 -1.13 -19.68
C VAL A 136 0.29 -1.61 -19.51
N GLN A 137 1.24 -0.68 -19.57
CA GLN A 137 2.63 -0.94 -19.25
C GLN A 137 2.92 -0.55 -17.79
N VAL A 138 3.33 -1.53 -16.98
CA VAL A 138 3.76 -1.29 -15.60
C VAL A 138 5.27 -1.09 -15.53
N ILE A 139 5.70 0.08 -15.06
CA ILE A 139 7.12 0.45 -14.88
C ILE A 139 7.43 0.53 -13.40
N GLN A 140 8.43 -0.24 -12.97
CA GLN A 140 8.92 -0.27 -11.59
C GLN A 140 10.27 0.42 -11.50
N ILE A 141 10.37 1.41 -10.62
CA ILE A 141 11.57 2.24 -10.45
C ILE A 141 12.05 2.15 -9.00
N PRO A 142 13.25 1.62 -8.72
CA PRO A 142 13.83 1.69 -7.39
C PRO A 142 14.19 3.15 -7.05
N LYS A 143 13.84 3.58 -5.84
CA LYS A 143 14.10 4.91 -5.29
C LYS A 143 14.44 4.82 -3.81
N LYS A 144 15.09 5.85 -3.29
CA LYS A 144 15.22 6.06 -1.86
C LYS A 144 14.04 6.90 -1.35
N ASP A 145 13.44 6.49 -0.24
CA ASP A 145 12.47 7.32 0.45
C ASP A 145 13.16 8.50 1.17
N LYS A 146 12.38 9.35 1.85
CA LYS A 146 12.91 10.51 2.61
C LYS A 146 13.84 10.12 3.76
N HIS A 147 13.87 8.85 4.15
CA HIS A 147 14.69 8.30 5.22
C HIS A 147 15.87 7.46 4.71
N GLY A 148 16.03 7.34 3.38
CA GLY A 148 17.13 6.57 2.77
C GLY A 148 16.86 5.07 2.62
N TYR A 149 15.63 4.61 2.83
CA TYR A 149 15.24 3.21 2.60
C TYR A 149 14.96 2.96 1.12
N ASP A 150 15.36 1.79 0.63
CA ASP A 150 15.04 1.34 -0.72
C ASP A 150 13.55 1.04 -0.84
N ILE A 151 12.90 1.75 -1.74
CA ILE A 151 11.50 1.56 -2.10
C ILE A 151 11.39 1.36 -3.61
N THR A 152 10.39 0.62 -4.06
CA THR A 152 10.05 0.54 -5.48
C THR A 152 8.82 1.40 -5.75
N VAL A 153 8.90 2.36 -6.66
CA VAL A 153 7.76 3.16 -7.11
C VAL A 153 7.24 2.57 -8.42
N CYS A 154 5.91 2.43 -8.52
CA CYS A 154 5.26 1.89 -9.72
C CYS A 154 4.60 3.03 -10.51
N TYR A 155 4.72 2.98 -11.82
CA TYR A 155 4.02 3.82 -12.76
C TYR A 155 3.24 2.95 -13.74
N TYR A 156 2.04 3.37 -14.09
CA TYR A 156 1.14 2.65 -14.97
C TYR A 156 0.90 3.50 -16.22
N ILE A 157 1.48 3.11 -17.35
CA ILE A 157 1.33 3.81 -18.61
C ILE A 157 0.21 3.16 -19.41
N VAL A 158 -0.80 3.93 -19.79
CA VAL A 158 -1.96 3.46 -20.57
C VAL A 158 -1.84 3.98 -21.99
N ASP A 159 -1.89 3.08 -22.98
CA ASP A 159 -1.80 3.34 -24.42
C ASP A 159 -0.57 4.18 -24.85
N GLY A 160 0.46 4.25 -24.00
CA GLY A 160 1.63 5.10 -24.21
C GLY A 160 1.37 6.61 -24.10
N ILE A 161 0.13 7.03 -23.78
CA ILE A 161 -0.30 8.44 -23.80
C ILE A 161 -0.78 8.96 -22.45
N PHE A 162 -1.15 8.08 -21.53
CA PHE A 162 -1.49 8.42 -20.16
C PHE A 162 -0.57 7.72 -19.18
N MET A 163 -0.40 8.30 -18.00
CA MET A 163 0.36 7.70 -16.92
C MET A 163 -0.36 7.92 -15.58
N ILE A 164 -0.35 6.92 -14.72
CA ILE A 164 -0.77 7.01 -13.32
C ILE A 164 0.40 6.65 -12.42
N ASP A 165 0.66 7.45 -11.38
CA ASP A 165 1.71 7.18 -10.39
C ASP A 165 1.24 6.26 -9.25
N ASP A 166 2.16 5.91 -8.34
CA ASP A 166 1.91 5.06 -7.18
C ASP A 166 0.99 5.68 -6.12
N LYS A 167 0.61 6.95 -6.29
CA LYS A 167 -0.34 7.67 -5.43
C LYS A 167 -1.71 7.82 -6.10
N GLY A 168 -1.86 7.32 -7.33
CA GLY A 168 -3.09 7.49 -8.11
C GLY A 168 -3.22 8.87 -8.75
N THR A 169 -2.13 9.62 -8.92
CA THR A 169 -2.14 10.88 -9.68
C THR A 169 -2.08 10.58 -11.17
N SER A 170 -2.94 11.23 -11.95
CA SER A 170 -3.03 11.00 -13.40
C SER A 170 -2.24 12.06 -14.17
N TYR A 171 -1.69 11.63 -15.30
CA TYR A 171 -0.91 12.45 -16.21
C TYR A 171 -1.21 12.10 -17.66
N MET A 172 -1.00 13.05 -18.56
CA MET A 172 -1.04 12.87 -20.01
C MET A 172 0.32 13.19 -20.64
N LEU A 173 0.59 12.62 -21.80
CA LEU A 173 1.84 12.82 -22.52
C LEU A 173 1.99 14.27 -22.98
N ASN A 174 3.13 14.88 -22.65
CA ASN A 174 3.51 16.17 -23.19
C ASN A 174 3.95 16.03 -24.65
N THR A 175 3.02 16.27 -25.59
CA THR A 175 3.31 16.09 -27.02
C THR A 175 4.36 17.07 -27.54
N GLU A 176 4.46 18.27 -26.95
CA GLU A 176 5.48 19.25 -27.37
C GLU A 176 6.89 18.79 -27.00
N TYR A 177 7.04 18.25 -25.79
CA TYR A 177 8.31 17.70 -25.32
C TYR A 177 8.75 16.52 -26.21
N GLU A 178 7.82 15.62 -26.55
CA GLU A 178 8.10 14.49 -27.44
C GLU A 178 8.48 14.95 -28.86
N ASP A 179 7.78 15.94 -29.41
CA ASP A 179 8.09 16.48 -30.74
C ASP A 179 9.46 17.19 -30.74
N LYS A 180 9.84 17.90 -29.67
CA LYS A 180 11.19 18.50 -29.51
C LYS A 180 12.28 17.43 -29.41
N LYS A 181 12.02 16.36 -28.66
CA LYS A 181 12.96 15.24 -28.48
C LYS A 181 13.22 14.52 -29.80
N LYS A 182 12.16 14.24 -30.58
CA LYS A 182 12.27 13.61 -31.91
C LYS A 182 13.02 14.47 -32.92
N LYS A 183 12.89 15.80 -32.80
CA LYS A 183 13.60 16.77 -33.66
C LYS A 183 15.06 16.99 -33.25
N GLY A 184 15.55 16.30 -32.22
CA GLY A 184 16.92 16.47 -31.71
C GLY A 184 17.19 17.85 -31.11
N SER A 185 16.14 18.63 -30.78
CA SER A 185 16.30 20.01 -30.28
C SER A 185 16.43 20.10 -28.75
N LEU A 186 16.52 18.95 -28.07
CA LEU A 186 16.80 18.85 -26.64
C LEU A 186 18.28 18.46 -26.51
N ASP A 187 19.14 19.47 -26.48
CA ASP A 187 20.55 19.31 -26.12
C ASP A 187 20.65 18.73 -24.70
N ASP A 188 20.97 17.44 -24.58
CA ASP A 188 21.35 16.79 -23.32
C ASP A 188 22.76 17.25 -22.84
N CYS A 189 23.29 18.32 -23.44
CA CYS A 189 24.66 18.83 -23.30
C CYS A 189 24.90 19.71 -22.05
N ASN A 190 23.85 20.04 -21.28
CA ASN A 190 23.95 20.96 -20.13
C ASN A 190 23.61 20.30 -18.79
N ARG A 191 24.10 19.06 -18.55
CA ARG A 191 24.20 18.55 -17.17
C ARG A 191 25.51 19.03 -16.56
N PRO A 192 25.49 19.81 -15.46
CA PRO A 192 26.71 20.13 -14.73
C PRO A 192 27.38 18.83 -14.27
N ALA A 193 28.70 18.72 -14.46
CA ALA A 193 29.51 17.53 -14.21
C ALA A 193 29.38 16.94 -12.79
N ASN A 194 28.80 17.70 -11.85
CA ASN A 194 28.58 17.29 -10.47
C ASN A 194 27.28 16.49 -10.27
N GLN A 195 26.48 16.23 -11.31
CA GLN A 195 25.30 15.35 -11.29
C GLN A 195 25.53 13.99 -11.96
N VAL A 196 26.78 13.61 -12.25
CA VAL A 196 27.11 12.38 -13.00
C VAL A 196 27.29 11.15 -12.09
N TYR A 197 27.04 11.26 -10.78
CA TYR A 197 27.05 10.11 -9.86
C TYR A 197 25.67 9.81 -9.27
N THR A 198 24.75 9.35 -10.11
CA THR A 198 23.77 8.31 -9.75
C THR A 198 23.65 7.37 -10.95
N HIS A 199 23.53 6.06 -10.71
CA HIS A 199 23.37 5.01 -11.72
C HIS A 199 22.05 5.10 -12.54
N GLU A 200 21.49 6.30 -12.74
CA GLU A 200 20.10 6.55 -13.20
C GLU A 200 20.00 6.92 -14.68
N GLY A 201 21.12 7.06 -15.41
CA GLY A 201 21.15 7.61 -16.77
C GLY A 201 20.98 6.63 -17.93
N THR A 202 21.10 5.31 -17.71
CA THR A 202 21.15 4.31 -18.79
C THR A 202 19.95 3.39 -18.87
N ASN A 203 19.02 3.43 -17.90
CA ASN A 203 17.86 2.54 -17.91
C ASN A 203 16.69 3.18 -18.68
N ASP A 204 16.21 2.53 -19.74
CA ASP A 204 15.09 3.02 -20.56
C ASP A 204 13.80 3.23 -19.76
N ALA A 205 13.66 2.55 -18.62
CA ALA A 205 12.55 2.72 -17.69
C ALA A 205 12.48 4.14 -17.07
N TYR A 206 13.60 4.71 -16.62
CA TYR A 206 13.60 6.07 -16.02
C TYR A 206 13.26 7.14 -17.05
N LYS A 207 13.72 6.97 -18.30
CA LYS A 207 13.39 7.89 -19.40
C LYS A 207 11.90 7.89 -19.72
N GLN A 208 11.22 6.76 -19.54
CA GLN A 208 9.79 6.65 -19.81
C GLN A 208 8.93 7.39 -18.78
N VAL A 209 9.42 7.55 -17.54
CA VAL A 209 8.71 8.22 -16.44
C VAL A 209 9.29 9.58 -16.08
N ASP A 210 10.08 10.18 -16.97
CA ASP A 210 10.63 11.53 -16.78
C ASP A 210 9.48 12.53 -16.59
N LYS A 211 9.51 13.30 -15.51
CA LYS A 211 8.50 14.31 -15.19
C LYS A 211 8.31 15.34 -16.30
N LYS A 212 9.32 15.60 -17.13
CA LYS A 212 9.20 16.53 -18.27
C LYS A 212 8.34 15.97 -19.41
N ARG A 213 8.24 14.65 -19.49
CA ARG A 213 7.46 13.92 -20.50
C ARG A 213 5.96 13.93 -20.19
N TRP A 214 5.57 14.21 -18.95
CA TRP A 214 4.21 14.03 -18.46
C TRP A 214 3.65 15.32 -17.88
N GLU A 215 2.45 15.69 -18.31
CA GLU A 215 1.69 16.81 -17.76
C GLU A 215 0.57 16.31 -16.87
N PHE A 216 0.29 17.03 -15.79
CA PHE A 216 -0.79 16.69 -14.88
C PHE A 216 -2.13 16.64 -15.63
N LEU A 217 -2.92 15.62 -15.34
CA LEU A 217 -4.27 15.43 -15.86
C LEU A 217 -5.25 15.29 -14.69
N CYS A 218 -6.17 16.24 -14.55
CA CYS A 218 -7.26 16.08 -13.60
C CYS A 218 -8.28 15.08 -14.15
N THR A 219 -8.43 13.92 -13.48
CA THR A 219 -9.44 12.91 -13.78
C THR A 219 -10.52 12.91 -12.71
N VAL A 220 -11.78 13.07 -13.11
CA VAL A 220 -12.93 13.05 -12.17
C VAL A 220 -13.72 11.76 -12.38
N MET A 221 -13.57 10.83 -11.45
CA MET A 221 -14.37 9.60 -11.45
C MET A 221 -15.75 9.92 -10.88
N LYS A 222 -16.79 9.85 -11.72
CA LYS A 222 -18.19 10.08 -11.31
C LYS A 222 -18.84 8.86 -10.66
N GLU A 223 -18.25 7.68 -10.83
CA GLU A 223 -18.82 6.40 -10.38
C GLU A 223 -18.08 5.88 -9.15
N ASP A 224 -18.84 5.26 -8.25
CA ASP A 224 -18.27 4.42 -7.19
C ASP A 224 -17.93 3.06 -7.78
N TRP A 225 -16.64 2.75 -7.83
CA TRP A 225 -16.14 1.49 -8.39
C TRP A 225 -16.24 0.32 -7.39
N GLY A 226 -16.77 0.58 -6.20
CA GLY A 226 -16.97 -0.40 -5.14
C GLY A 226 -15.66 -0.99 -4.63
N ASP A 227 -15.78 -1.86 -3.62
CA ASP A 227 -14.64 -2.58 -3.08
C ASP A 227 -14.13 -3.60 -4.10
N GLN A 228 -12.94 -3.34 -4.65
CA GLN A 228 -12.24 -4.28 -5.51
C GLN A 228 -11.51 -5.33 -4.66
N LYS A 229 -11.55 -6.57 -5.13
CA LYS A 229 -10.92 -7.72 -4.48
C LYS A 229 -9.88 -8.32 -5.41
N VAL A 230 -8.76 -8.74 -4.84
CA VAL A 230 -7.70 -9.46 -5.54
C VAL A 230 -7.53 -10.83 -4.91
N GLU A 231 -7.39 -11.85 -5.74
CA GLU A 231 -7.09 -13.20 -5.31
C GLU A 231 -5.58 -13.35 -5.05
N THR A 232 -5.24 -13.72 -3.82
CA THR A 232 -3.87 -13.98 -3.39
C THR A 232 -3.70 -15.49 -3.17
N GLU A 233 -2.45 -15.94 -3.06
CA GLU A 233 -2.14 -17.32 -2.67
C GLU A 233 -2.73 -17.73 -1.32
N LEU A 234 -3.15 -16.76 -0.51
CA LEU A 234 -3.72 -16.97 0.82
C LEU A 234 -5.24 -16.81 0.88
N GLY A 235 -5.85 -16.32 -0.20
CA GLY A 235 -7.29 -16.03 -0.27
C GLY A 235 -7.59 -14.66 -0.89
N VAL A 236 -8.86 -14.28 -0.83
CA VAL A 236 -9.36 -13.05 -1.47
C VAL A 236 -9.25 -11.87 -0.52
N VAL A 237 -8.53 -10.83 -0.93
CA VAL A 237 -8.29 -9.62 -0.12
C VAL A 237 -8.90 -8.40 -0.79
N THR A 238 -9.59 -7.57 0.00
CA THR A 238 -10.05 -6.25 -0.45
C THR A 238 -8.85 -5.32 -0.59
N VAL A 239 -8.66 -4.74 -1.77
CA VAL A 239 -7.52 -3.84 -2.03
C VAL A 239 -7.74 -2.49 -1.38
N ASN A 240 -6.65 -1.83 -0.98
CA ASN A 240 -6.73 -0.53 -0.31
C ASN A 240 -7.28 0.57 -1.25
N LYS A 241 -7.74 1.69 -0.68
CA LYS A 241 -8.36 2.80 -1.44
C LYS A 241 -7.44 3.37 -2.53
N THR A 242 -6.13 3.41 -2.30
CA THR A 242 -5.16 3.94 -3.29
C THR A 242 -5.08 3.02 -4.50
N MET A 243 -5.01 1.70 -4.28
CA MET A 243 -5.02 0.70 -5.35
C MET A 243 -6.34 0.71 -6.10
N GLN A 244 -7.48 0.76 -5.39
CA GLN A 244 -8.80 0.92 -6.00
C GLN A 244 -8.85 2.16 -6.89
N THR A 245 -8.31 3.29 -6.42
CA THR A 245 -8.22 4.55 -7.19
C THR A 245 -7.37 4.39 -8.44
N ILE A 246 -6.21 3.73 -8.34
CA ILE A 246 -5.33 3.48 -9.49
C ILE A 246 -6.04 2.59 -10.52
N MET A 247 -6.64 1.48 -10.08
CA MET A 247 -7.36 0.55 -10.96
C MET A 247 -8.53 1.23 -11.68
N ALA A 248 -9.34 1.99 -10.94
CA ALA A 248 -10.47 2.73 -11.49
C ALA A 248 -10.02 3.79 -12.50
N LYS A 249 -8.94 4.53 -12.21
CA LYS A 249 -8.37 5.52 -13.14
C LYS A 249 -7.80 4.88 -14.39
N ILE A 250 -7.13 3.73 -14.30
CA ILE A 250 -6.62 3.00 -15.46
C ILE A 250 -7.80 2.59 -16.36
N ARG A 251 -8.84 1.96 -15.79
CA ARG A 251 -10.07 1.61 -16.53
C ARG A 251 -10.73 2.81 -17.18
N TYR A 252 -10.86 3.90 -16.44
CA TYR A 252 -11.41 5.15 -16.96
C TYR A 252 -10.56 5.72 -18.12
N LEU A 253 -9.23 5.72 -18.03
CA LEU A 253 -8.36 6.27 -19.09
C LEU A 253 -8.29 5.38 -20.33
N MET A 254 -8.60 4.09 -20.22
CA MET A 254 -8.75 3.20 -21.36
C MET A 254 -10.02 3.49 -22.16
N SER A 255 -11.10 3.89 -21.50
CA SER A 255 -12.34 4.29 -22.17
C SER A 255 -12.97 5.51 -21.48
N PRO A 256 -12.43 6.73 -21.72
CA PRO A 256 -12.98 7.94 -21.13
C PRO A 256 -14.41 8.17 -21.60
N ARG A 257 -15.25 8.73 -20.73
CA ARG A 257 -16.64 9.05 -21.08
C ARG A 257 -16.73 10.34 -21.88
N GLU A 258 -17.57 10.37 -22.91
CA GLU A 258 -17.82 11.56 -23.75
C GLU A 258 -18.34 12.76 -22.96
N ASP A 259 -19.04 12.52 -21.85
CA ASP A 259 -19.64 13.54 -21.00
C ASP A 259 -18.74 13.99 -19.84
N ASP A 260 -17.49 13.52 -19.78
CA ASP A 260 -16.49 14.04 -18.85
C ASP A 260 -15.73 15.22 -19.46
N TYR A 261 -16.36 16.38 -19.41
CA TYR A 261 -15.76 17.63 -19.85
C TYR A 261 -14.52 18.02 -19.04
N THR A 262 -14.36 17.57 -17.79
CA THR A 262 -13.19 17.95 -16.97
C THR A 262 -11.92 17.37 -17.56
N THR A 263 -11.92 16.07 -17.81
CA THR A 263 -10.77 15.37 -18.40
C THR A 263 -10.64 15.73 -19.88
N LEU A 264 -11.73 15.70 -20.64
CA LEU A 264 -11.70 15.93 -22.08
C LEU A 264 -11.29 17.35 -22.45
N ASP A 265 -11.67 18.39 -21.70
CA ASP A 265 -11.27 19.77 -22.02
C ASP A 265 -9.77 20.02 -21.82
N GLN A 266 -9.13 19.29 -20.91
CA GLN A 266 -7.67 19.31 -20.78
C GLN A 266 -7.01 18.64 -21.99
N ILE A 267 -7.53 17.48 -22.41
CA ILE A 267 -7.00 16.73 -23.56
C ILE A 267 -7.24 17.47 -24.88
N LYS A 268 -8.35 18.20 -25.03
CA LYS A 268 -8.68 19.00 -26.23
C LYS A 268 -7.58 20.00 -26.62
N ARG A 269 -6.78 20.44 -25.66
CA ARG A 269 -5.61 21.32 -25.91
C ARG A 269 -4.53 20.63 -26.76
N TYR A 270 -4.58 19.31 -26.87
CA TYR A 270 -3.66 18.47 -27.63
C TYR A 270 -4.42 17.73 -28.74
N PRO A 271 -4.60 18.33 -29.94
CA PRO A 271 -5.48 17.80 -30.98
C PRO A 271 -5.17 16.36 -31.41
N LYS A 272 -3.89 15.97 -31.42
CA LYS A 272 -3.46 14.59 -31.73
C LYS A 272 -3.96 13.59 -30.69
N LEU A 273 -3.81 13.91 -29.40
CA LEU A 273 -4.28 13.07 -28.29
C LEU A 273 -5.79 13.04 -28.23
N TYR A 274 -6.44 14.20 -28.36
CA TYR A 274 -7.90 14.29 -28.34
C TYR A 274 -8.53 13.45 -29.44
N ARG A 275 -7.99 13.53 -30.67
CA ARG A 275 -8.44 12.68 -31.77
C ARG A 275 -8.27 11.20 -31.46
N PHE A 276 -7.11 10.79 -30.95
CA PHE A 276 -6.88 9.39 -30.57
C PHE A 276 -7.90 8.89 -29.53
N VAL A 277 -8.18 9.70 -28.51
CA VAL A 277 -9.16 9.38 -27.46
C VAL A 277 -10.58 9.28 -28.03
N MET A 278 -11.02 10.28 -28.79
CA MET A 278 -12.36 10.28 -29.39
C MET A 278 -12.53 9.16 -30.41
N ASP A 279 -11.48 8.84 -31.19
CA ASP A 279 -11.50 7.68 -32.10
C ASP A 279 -11.66 6.38 -31.29
N GLY A 280 -11.02 6.25 -30.13
CA GLY A 280 -11.20 5.10 -29.24
C GLY A 280 -12.64 4.97 -28.72
N ILE A 281 -13.21 6.08 -28.25
CA ILE A 281 -14.58 6.13 -27.73
C ILE A 281 -15.60 5.76 -28.82
N ASN A 282 -15.51 6.40 -29.99
CA ASN A 282 -16.47 6.23 -31.09
C ASN A 282 -16.49 4.81 -31.68
N HIS A 283 -15.40 4.06 -31.54
CA HIS A 283 -15.25 2.73 -32.11
C HIS A 283 -15.33 1.60 -31.06
N GLY A 284 -15.69 1.92 -29.80
CA GLY A 284 -15.88 0.93 -28.74
C GLY A 284 -14.60 0.17 -28.40
N ARG A 285 -13.49 0.88 -28.22
CA ARG A 285 -12.26 0.34 -27.60
C ARG A 285 -12.36 0.21 -26.08
#